data_AF-A0A8D8A1F2-F1
#
_entry.id   AF-A0A8D8A1F2-F1
#
_cell.length_a   1.000
_cell.length_b   1.000
_cell.length_c   1.000
_cell.angle_alpha   90.00
_cell.angle_beta   90.00
_cell.angle_gamma   90.00
#
_symmetry.space_group_name_H-M   'P 1'
#
loop_
_entity.id
_entity.type
_entity.pdbx_description
1 polymer ?
#
loop_
_entity_poly.entity_id
_entity_poly.type
_entity_poly.pdbx_seq_one_letter_code
_entity_poly.pdbx_strand_id
1 'polypeptide(L)'
;LWKMQLLDDDHIFIRYASEDVVTLKTMEPNNHSSSLFVVYNIWKNKIVAIYGNQSAELLYLYENFCDSFRNANLAMQSQYTCSPSNNIYSNLIHQRFKQTMIGARGGGVQEATKRILAQLPISAQSYSSSPFLDLSLYSYDDKFVSVLERPKACAEFPIRFFARDSGLLKFRIYAGVQNQQANSGRR
;
A
#
# COMPACT_ATOMS: atom_id res chain seq x y z
N LEU A 1 10.35 -13.17 13.93
CA LEU A 1 10.45 -12.03 13.00
C LEU A 1 9.46 -12.25 11.87
N TRP A 2 8.56 -11.31 11.55
CA TRP A 2 7.59 -11.49 10.45
C TRP A 2 8.05 -10.85 9.15
N LYS A 3 8.33 -9.55 9.18
CA LYS A 3 8.78 -8.79 8.01
C LYS A 3 9.65 -7.61 8.46
N MET A 4 10.56 -7.18 7.59
CA MET A 4 11.39 -5.99 7.80
C MET A 4 11.53 -5.18 6.51
N GLN A 5 11.87 -3.92 6.63
CA GLN A 5 12.26 -3.02 5.53
C GLN A 5 13.34 -2.05 6.01
N LEU A 6 14.11 -1.48 5.08
CA LEU A 6 14.93 -0.30 5.35
C LEU A 6 14.04 0.96 5.31
N LEU A 7 14.22 1.86 6.26
CA LEU A 7 13.66 3.22 6.20
C LEU A 7 14.62 4.17 5.49
N ASP A 8 15.91 4.01 5.77
CA ASP A 8 17.04 4.73 5.21
C ASP A 8 18.30 3.83 5.30
N ASP A 9 19.48 4.41 5.07
CA ASP A 9 20.76 3.68 5.10
C ASP A 9 21.17 3.23 6.52
N ASP A 10 20.57 3.80 7.56
CA ASP A 10 20.96 3.60 8.96
C ASP A 10 19.92 2.84 9.79
N HIS A 11 18.67 2.80 9.36
CA HIS A 11 17.53 2.32 10.14
C HIS A 11 16.75 1.19 9.45
N ILE A 12 16.55 0.10 10.18
CA ILE A 12 15.65 -0.99 9.80
C ILE A 12 14.35 -0.85 10.59
N PHE A 13 13.24 -0.93 9.86
CA PHE A 13 11.92 -1.06 10.44
C PHE A 13 11.46 -2.52 10.43
N ILE A 14 11.24 -3.05 11.62
CA ILE A 14 11.00 -4.47 11.86
C ILE A 14 9.60 -4.66 12.43
N ARG A 15 8.85 -5.62 11.89
CA ARG A 15 7.61 -6.12 12.50
C ARG A 15 7.80 -7.52 13.07
N TYR A 16 7.53 -7.63 14.36
CA TYR A 16 7.34 -8.88 15.06
C TYR A 16 5.86 -9.26 15.09
N ALA A 17 5.59 -10.55 14.99
CA ALA A 17 4.28 -11.16 15.15
C ALA A 17 4.43 -12.44 15.97
N SER A 18 3.32 -13.01 16.44
CA SER A 18 3.32 -14.30 17.13
C SER A 18 3.87 -15.42 16.24
N GLU A 19 4.36 -16.49 16.86
CA GLU A 19 4.93 -17.65 16.16
C GLU A 19 3.94 -18.26 15.17
N ASP A 20 2.67 -18.37 15.52
CA ASP A 20 1.63 -18.94 14.66
C ASP A 20 1.44 -18.16 13.35
N VAL A 21 1.69 -16.86 13.37
CA VAL A 21 1.68 -16.01 12.18
C VAL A 21 2.91 -16.30 11.33
N VAL A 22 4.08 -16.30 11.98
CA VAL A 22 5.37 -16.51 11.31
C VAL A 22 5.46 -17.91 10.67
N THR A 23 4.87 -18.91 11.31
CA THR A 23 4.83 -20.30 10.83
C THR A 23 3.66 -20.59 9.89
N LEU A 24 2.89 -19.57 9.48
CA LEU A 24 1.73 -19.67 8.58
C LEU A 24 0.66 -20.67 9.07
N LYS A 25 0.63 -20.97 10.37
CA LYS A 25 -0.36 -21.86 10.98
C LYS A 25 -1.73 -21.19 11.12
N THR A 26 -1.81 -19.88 10.88
CA THR A 26 -3.07 -19.14 10.90
C THR A 26 -3.49 -18.68 9.51
N MET A 27 -4.78 -18.85 9.21
CA MET A 27 -5.36 -18.49 7.92
C MET A 27 -5.49 -16.98 7.69
N GLU A 28 -5.51 -16.16 8.76
CA GLU A 28 -5.61 -14.69 8.65
C GLU A 28 -4.49 -13.95 9.41
N PRO A 29 -3.27 -13.88 8.84
CA PRO A 29 -2.09 -13.26 9.48
C PRO A 29 -2.26 -11.77 9.83
N ASN A 30 -3.24 -11.08 9.23
CA ASN A 30 -3.53 -9.68 9.51
C ASN A 30 -4.47 -9.46 10.71
N ASN A 31 -5.16 -10.50 11.20
CA ASN A 31 -6.13 -10.38 12.29
C ASN A 31 -5.51 -10.52 13.70
N HIS A 32 -4.22 -10.88 13.78
CA HIS A 32 -3.58 -11.19 15.06
C HIS A 32 -3.40 -9.98 15.97
N SER A 33 -3.73 -10.21 17.25
CA SER A 33 -3.88 -9.20 18.30
C SER A 33 -2.56 -8.66 18.86
N SER A 34 -1.40 -9.26 18.56
CA SER A 34 -0.09 -8.75 18.97
C SER A 34 0.89 -8.66 17.79
N SER A 35 1.08 -7.46 17.27
CA SER A 35 2.25 -7.13 16.46
C SER A 35 3.00 -5.98 17.12
N LEU A 36 4.32 -6.08 17.09
CA LEU A 36 5.24 -5.07 17.62
C LEU A 36 6.08 -4.54 16.48
N PHE A 37 6.18 -3.24 16.37
CA PHE A 37 7.03 -2.56 15.40
C PHE A 37 8.26 -2.00 16.11
N VAL A 38 9.44 -2.18 15.53
CA VAL A 38 10.71 -1.76 16.12
C VAL A 38 11.50 -1.01 15.06
N VAL A 39 12.00 0.17 15.42
CA VAL A 39 12.99 0.92 14.64
C VAL A 39 14.36 0.61 15.24
N TYR A 40 15.26 0.03 14.45
CA TYR A 40 16.59 -0.36 14.88
C TYR A 40 17.64 0.38 14.06
N ASN A 41 18.60 1.01 14.73
CA ASN A 41 19.76 1.62 14.08
C ASN A 41 20.86 0.58 13.89
N ILE A 42 21.22 0.32 12.63
CA ILE A 42 22.16 -0.73 12.22
C ILE A 42 23.55 -0.47 12.81
N TRP A 43 24.07 0.74 12.61
CA TRP A 43 25.45 1.06 12.96
C TRP A 43 25.68 1.22 14.47
N LYS A 44 24.68 1.75 15.19
CA LYS A 44 24.76 1.94 16.65
C LYS A 44 24.34 0.71 17.44
N ASN A 45 23.81 -0.32 16.77
CA ASN A 45 23.22 -1.51 17.38
C ASN A 45 22.16 -1.21 18.46
N LYS A 46 21.31 -0.19 18.23
CA LYS A 46 20.35 0.29 19.23
C LYS A 46 18.92 0.30 18.72
N ILE A 47 18.00 -0.06 19.60
CA ILE A 47 16.57 0.18 19.39
C ILE A 47 16.31 1.68 19.60
N VAL A 48 15.74 2.31 18.57
CA VAL A 48 15.39 3.73 18.57
C VAL A 48 13.97 3.92 19.08
N ALA A 49 13.03 3.09 18.63
CA ALA A 49 11.62 3.18 19.01
C ALA A 49 10.93 1.81 18.94
N ILE A 50 9.89 1.65 19.76
CA ILE A 50 9.03 0.46 19.80
C ILE A 50 7.57 0.92 19.79
N TYR A 51 6.77 0.35 18.90
CA TYR A 51 5.35 0.68 18.76
C TYR A 51 4.48 -0.56 18.77
N GLY A 52 3.34 -0.48 19.45
CA GLY A 52 2.27 -1.47 19.34
C GLY A 52 1.49 -1.35 18.03
N ASN A 53 0.73 -2.39 17.70
CA ASN A 53 -0.15 -2.43 16.53
C ASN A 53 -1.33 -1.45 16.55
N GLN A 54 -1.56 -0.77 17.66
CA GLN A 54 -2.60 0.27 17.81
C GLN A 54 -1.98 1.65 18.11
N SER A 55 -0.68 1.84 17.87
CA SER A 55 -0.01 3.10 18.14
C SER A 55 -0.52 4.22 17.25
N ALA A 56 -1.17 5.22 17.86
CA ALA A 56 -1.59 6.44 17.17
C ALA A 56 -0.38 7.25 16.65
N GLU A 57 0.75 7.21 17.37
CA GLU A 57 1.98 7.89 16.95
C GLU A 57 2.55 7.28 15.67
N LEU A 58 2.65 5.95 15.60
CA LEU A 58 3.13 5.28 14.39
C LEU A 58 2.17 5.51 13.21
N LEU A 59 0.86 5.53 13.48
CA LEU A 59 -0.12 5.87 12.45
C LEU A 59 0.08 7.30 11.94
N TYR A 60 0.27 8.27 12.84
CA TYR A 60 0.55 9.65 12.46
C TYR A 60 1.82 9.76 11.60
N LEU A 61 2.90 9.09 12.00
CA LEU A 61 4.15 9.05 11.23
C LEU A 61 3.93 8.45 9.84
N TYR A 62 3.20 7.34 9.76
CA TYR A 62 2.89 6.70 8.49
C TYR A 62 2.03 7.59 7.57
N GLU A 63 1.01 8.26 8.10
CA GLU A 63 0.10 9.09 7.30
C GLU A 63 0.78 10.36 6.78
N ASN A 64 1.67 10.97 7.57
CA ASN A 64 2.32 12.25 7.23
C ASN A 64 3.68 12.09 6.55
N PHE A 65 4.35 10.94 6.73
CA PHE A 65 5.69 10.67 6.18
C PHE A 65 5.73 9.33 5.44
N CYS A 66 4.64 8.98 4.75
CA CYS A 66 4.46 7.69 4.08
C CYS A 66 5.61 7.36 3.11
N ASP A 67 6.14 8.37 2.43
CA ASP A 67 7.21 8.21 1.45
C ASP A 67 8.53 7.72 2.07
N SER A 68 8.81 8.09 3.32
CA SER A 68 9.96 7.57 4.09
C SER A 68 9.84 6.08 4.40
N PHE A 69 8.62 5.51 4.40
CA PHE A 69 8.42 4.07 4.59
C PHE A 69 8.55 3.26 3.31
N ARG A 70 8.56 3.89 2.14
CA ARG A 70 8.58 3.20 0.83
C ARG A 70 9.98 3.09 0.23
N ASN A 71 10.95 3.80 0.80
CA ASN A 71 12.32 3.91 0.29
C ASN A 71 12.34 4.26 -1.23
N ALA A 72 11.46 5.17 -1.64
CA ALA A 72 11.26 5.53 -3.05
C ALA A 72 12.29 6.56 -3.58
N ASN A 73 13.33 6.86 -2.80
CA ASN A 73 14.34 7.89 -3.12
C ASN A 73 15.54 7.33 -3.90
N LEU A 74 15.38 6.24 -4.66
CA LEU A 74 16.49 5.70 -5.46
C LEU A 74 16.76 6.61 -6.67
N ALA A 75 17.84 7.40 -6.58
CA ALA A 75 18.59 8.09 -7.63
C ALA A 75 17.89 9.18 -8.48
N MET A 76 16.58 9.12 -8.69
CA MET A 76 15.77 10.24 -9.16
C MET A 76 14.53 10.26 -8.28
N GLN A 77 14.17 11.41 -7.72
CA GLN A 77 12.85 11.58 -7.13
C GLN A 77 11.84 11.09 -8.17
N SER A 78 11.27 9.91 -7.97
CA SER A 78 10.17 9.42 -8.80
C SER A 78 9.00 10.33 -8.49
N GLN A 79 8.91 11.44 -9.23
CA GLN A 79 7.93 12.52 -9.02
C GLN A 79 6.49 12.04 -9.17
N TYR A 80 6.30 10.83 -9.70
CA TYR A 80 5.00 10.29 -10.09
C TYR A 80 4.40 9.35 -9.04
N THR A 81 5.14 9.02 -7.98
CA THR A 81 4.65 8.09 -6.95
C THR A 81 3.77 8.81 -5.93
N CYS A 82 2.46 8.70 -6.12
CA CYS A 82 1.47 9.28 -5.21
C CYS A 82 1.45 8.57 -3.84
N SER A 83 1.34 9.34 -2.78
CA SER A 83 1.18 8.89 -1.41
C SER A 83 0.16 9.74 -0.65
N PRO A 84 -0.41 9.23 0.46
CA PRO A 84 -1.26 10.04 1.32
C PRO A 84 -0.57 11.32 1.83
N SER A 85 0.76 11.31 1.97
CA SER A 85 1.54 12.46 2.44
C SER A 85 1.84 13.49 1.35
N ASN A 86 1.90 13.10 0.07
CA ASN A 86 2.33 13.99 -1.02
C ASN A 86 1.24 14.30 -2.07
N ASN A 87 0.10 13.60 -2.05
CA ASN A 87 -0.94 13.73 -3.07
C ASN A 87 -2.34 13.79 -2.46
N ILE A 88 -3.11 14.82 -2.84
CA ILE A 88 -4.45 15.07 -2.31
C ILE A 88 -5.41 13.93 -2.66
N TYR A 89 -5.37 13.39 -3.88
CA TYR A 89 -6.26 12.30 -4.28
C TYR A 89 -5.94 10.99 -3.56
N SER A 90 -4.65 10.68 -3.39
CA SER A 90 -4.20 9.54 -2.59
C SER A 90 -4.62 9.69 -1.12
N ASN A 91 -4.47 10.90 -0.56
CA ASN A 91 -4.93 11.20 0.79
C ASN A 91 -6.45 11.01 0.93
N LEU A 92 -7.25 11.51 -0.01
CA LEU A 92 -8.71 11.33 0.01
C LEU A 92 -9.11 9.85 -0.04
N ILE A 93 -8.45 9.03 -0.86
CA ILE A 93 -8.68 7.57 -0.90
C ILE A 93 -8.34 6.95 0.47
N HIS A 94 -7.19 7.32 1.04
CA HIS A 94 -6.76 6.87 2.36
C HIS A 94 -7.74 7.26 3.47
N GLN A 95 -8.21 8.50 3.50
CA GLN A 95 -9.20 8.97 4.48
C GLN A 95 -10.53 8.23 4.35
N ARG A 96 -11.02 8.00 3.12
CA ARG A 96 -12.23 7.22 2.90
C ARG A 96 -12.06 5.79 3.41
N PHE A 97 -10.94 5.14 3.10
CA PHE A 97 -10.62 3.81 3.61
C PHE A 97 -10.61 3.78 5.15
N LYS A 98 -9.95 4.75 5.79
CA LYS A 98 -9.94 4.90 7.25
C LYS A 98 -11.34 5.05 7.83
N GLN A 99 -12.18 5.91 7.24
CA GLN A 99 -13.56 6.13 7.69
C GLN A 99 -14.44 4.88 7.52
N THR A 100 -14.28 4.15 6.42
CA THR A 100 -14.98 2.86 6.23
C THR A 100 -14.62 1.86 7.32
N MET A 101 -13.35 1.79 7.74
CA MET A 101 -12.91 0.91 8.83
C MET A 101 -13.45 1.34 10.19
N ILE A 102 -13.54 2.66 10.43
CA ILE A 102 -14.12 3.21 11.67
C ILE A 102 -15.62 2.90 11.75
N GLY A 103 -16.35 3.07 10.65
CA GLY A 103 -17.82 2.89 10.60
C GLY A 103 -18.30 1.45 10.49
N ALA A 104 -17.41 0.47 10.31
CA ALA A 104 -17.78 -0.93 10.21
C ALA A 104 -18.30 -1.50 11.54
N ARG A 105 -19.12 -2.56 11.48
CA ARG A 105 -19.58 -3.28 12.68
C ARG A 105 -18.39 -3.87 13.46
N GLY A 106 -18.23 -3.48 14.72
CA GLY A 106 -17.06 -3.85 15.52
C GLY A 106 -15.77 -3.11 15.11
N GLY A 107 -15.90 -2.03 14.33
CA GLY A 107 -14.83 -1.12 14.00
C GLY A 107 -14.54 -0.11 15.12
N GLY A 108 -13.85 0.96 14.74
CA GLY A 108 -13.45 2.04 15.63
C GLY A 108 -12.06 2.56 15.27
N VAL A 109 -11.63 3.62 15.95
CA VAL A 109 -10.31 4.24 15.67
C VAL A 109 -9.17 3.25 15.89
N GLN A 110 -9.21 2.48 16.98
CA GLN A 110 -8.18 1.48 17.29
C GLN A 110 -8.09 0.36 16.24
N GLU A 111 -9.25 -0.18 15.83
CA GLU A 111 -9.30 -1.24 14.83
C GLU A 111 -8.90 -0.72 13.43
N ALA A 112 -9.29 0.50 13.09
CA ALA A 112 -8.81 1.16 11.87
C ALA A 112 -7.29 1.37 11.90
N THR A 113 -6.74 1.85 13.02
CA THR A 113 -5.28 1.98 13.22
C THR A 113 -4.59 0.64 13.01
N LYS A 114 -5.09 -0.43 13.66
CA LYS A 114 -4.54 -1.78 13.53
C LYS A 114 -4.51 -2.25 12.07
N ARG A 115 -5.61 -2.07 11.33
CA ARG A 115 -5.72 -2.47 9.92
C ARG A 115 -4.82 -1.66 8.99
N ILE A 116 -4.68 -0.36 9.24
CA ILE A 116 -3.79 0.51 8.45
C ILE A 116 -2.33 0.10 8.71
N LEU A 117 -1.93 -0.01 9.98
CA LEU A 117 -0.56 -0.40 10.36
C LEU A 117 -0.23 -1.84 9.95
N ALA A 118 -1.22 -2.72 9.80
CA ALA A 118 -1.00 -4.07 9.30
C ALA A 118 -0.42 -4.12 7.87
N GLN A 119 -0.48 -3.02 7.12
CA GLN A 119 0.16 -2.91 5.80
C GLN A 119 1.68 -2.75 5.88
N LEU A 120 2.20 -2.36 7.04
CA LEU A 120 3.63 -2.23 7.28
C LEU A 120 4.26 -3.56 7.73
N PRO A 121 5.54 -3.82 7.39
CA PRO A 121 6.38 -3.07 6.46
C PRO A 121 5.91 -3.19 5.00
N ILE A 122 6.16 -2.14 4.22
CA ILE A 122 5.85 -2.05 2.80
C ILE A 122 6.84 -2.89 1.98
N SER A 123 6.34 -3.55 0.93
CA SER A 123 7.21 -4.18 -0.07
C SER A 123 7.59 -3.14 -1.13
N ALA A 124 8.78 -2.54 -1.02
CA ALA A 124 9.24 -1.51 -1.96
C ALA A 124 9.31 -2.03 -3.41
N GLN A 125 9.69 -3.30 -3.60
CA GLN A 125 9.73 -3.96 -4.92
C GLN A 125 8.36 -4.11 -5.58
N SER A 126 7.27 -3.94 -4.81
CA SER A 126 5.91 -4.04 -5.33
C SER A 126 5.32 -2.66 -5.64
N TYR A 127 6.12 -1.59 -5.72
CA TYR A 127 5.65 -0.27 -6.12
C TYR A 127 6.01 0.02 -7.58
N SER A 128 4.99 0.36 -8.37
CA SER A 128 5.16 0.86 -9.71
C SER A 128 5.31 2.39 -9.70
N SER A 129 6.40 2.91 -10.27
CA SER A 129 6.63 4.33 -10.51
C SER A 129 6.04 4.83 -11.84
N SER A 130 5.13 4.07 -12.44
CA SER A 130 4.55 4.39 -13.74
C SER A 130 3.76 5.70 -13.71
N PRO A 131 4.02 6.66 -14.64
CA PRO A 131 3.27 7.90 -14.71
C PRO A 131 1.78 7.68 -15.09
N PHE A 132 1.44 6.52 -15.66
CA PHE A 132 0.05 6.15 -15.94
C PHE A 132 -0.76 5.86 -14.67
N LEU A 133 -0.10 5.58 -13.55
CA LEU A 133 -0.71 5.33 -12.24
C LEU A 133 -0.62 6.55 -11.31
N ASP A 134 -0.20 7.70 -11.84
CA ASP A 134 -0.18 8.95 -11.09
C ASP A 134 -1.62 9.47 -10.91
N LEU A 135 -2.06 9.51 -9.65
CA LEU A 135 -3.40 9.98 -9.27
C LEU A 135 -3.59 11.48 -9.50
N SER A 136 -2.50 12.25 -9.64
CA SER A 136 -2.52 13.66 -10.02
C SER A 136 -2.91 13.85 -11.48
N LEU A 137 -2.51 12.91 -12.34
CA LEU A 137 -2.76 12.97 -13.78
C LEU A 137 -4.09 12.29 -14.14
N TYR A 138 -4.36 11.12 -13.55
CA TYR A 138 -5.46 10.26 -13.95
C TYR A 138 -6.38 9.85 -12.79
N SER A 139 -7.65 9.74 -13.12
CA SER A 139 -8.68 9.08 -12.31
C SER A 139 -8.99 7.72 -12.94
N TYR A 140 -8.83 6.65 -12.15
CA TYR A 140 -9.07 5.27 -12.55
C TYR A 140 -9.60 4.47 -11.35
N ASP A 141 -10.15 3.28 -11.62
CA ASP A 141 -10.66 2.39 -10.58
C ASP A 141 -9.51 1.56 -9.97
N ASP A 142 -9.22 1.81 -8.69
CA ASP A 142 -8.14 1.17 -7.96
C ASP A 142 -8.44 -0.29 -7.61
N LYS A 143 -9.63 -0.82 -7.92
CA LYS A 143 -9.94 -2.24 -7.76
C LYS A 143 -9.31 -3.11 -8.85
N PHE A 144 -9.04 -2.54 -10.01
CA PHE A 144 -8.52 -3.27 -11.18
C PHE A 144 -7.03 -2.99 -11.44
N VAL A 145 -6.51 -1.85 -10.99
CA VAL A 145 -5.09 -1.49 -11.13
C VAL A 145 -4.65 -0.63 -9.94
N SER A 146 -3.40 -0.72 -9.49
CA SER A 146 -2.87 0.22 -8.49
C SER A 146 -1.35 0.34 -8.59
N VAL A 147 -0.83 1.41 -7.99
CA VAL A 147 0.60 1.63 -7.76
C VAL A 147 1.24 0.45 -7.02
N LEU A 148 0.50 -0.17 -6.10
CA LEU A 148 0.91 -1.43 -5.46
C LEU A 148 0.66 -2.60 -6.43
N GLU A 149 1.73 -3.24 -6.87
CA GLU A 149 1.75 -4.49 -7.64
C GLU A 149 1.31 -5.65 -6.74
N ARG A 150 0.00 -5.75 -6.54
CA ARG A 150 -0.66 -6.95 -6.01
C ARG A 150 -1.47 -7.58 -7.14
N PRO A 151 -1.50 -8.91 -7.26
CA PRO A 151 -2.39 -9.58 -8.21
C PRO A 151 -3.82 -9.09 -7.99
N LYS A 152 -4.45 -8.61 -9.07
CA LYS A 152 -5.86 -8.22 -9.07
C LYS A 152 -6.64 -9.10 -10.01
N ALA A 153 -7.93 -9.25 -9.75
CA ALA A 153 -8.81 -9.95 -10.65
C ALA A 153 -8.76 -9.29 -12.03
N CYS A 154 -8.63 -10.10 -13.09
CA CYS A 154 -8.68 -9.60 -14.45
C CYS A 154 -10.08 -9.03 -14.72
N ALA A 155 -10.12 -7.76 -15.09
CA ALA A 155 -11.37 -7.11 -15.46
C ALA A 155 -11.85 -7.65 -16.81
N GLU A 156 -13.15 -7.96 -16.90
CA GLU A 156 -13.82 -8.29 -18.16
C GLU A 156 -13.84 -7.07 -19.10
N PHE A 157 -14.02 -5.88 -18.53
CA PHE A 157 -14.08 -4.61 -19.26
C PHE A 157 -12.74 -3.86 -19.19
N PRO A 158 -12.43 -3.03 -20.20
CA PRO A 158 -11.22 -2.21 -20.17
C PRO A 158 -11.21 -1.25 -18.98
N ILE A 159 -10.06 -1.16 -18.32
CA ILE A 159 -9.81 -0.19 -17.25
C ILE A 159 -9.68 1.18 -17.90
N ARG A 160 -10.51 2.14 -17.47
CA ARG A 160 -10.60 3.48 -18.06
C ARG A 160 -9.79 4.48 -17.25
N PHE A 161 -8.99 5.29 -17.94
CA PHE A 161 -8.19 6.35 -17.34
C PHE A 161 -8.69 7.71 -17.83
N PHE A 162 -9.28 8.48 -16.93
CA PHE A 162 -9.78 9.82 -17.20
C PHE A 162 -8.77 10.85 -16.73
N ALA A 163 -8.55 11.90 -17.50
CA ALA A 163 -7.67 12.97 -17.07
C ALA A 163 -8.29 13.75 -15.90
N ARG A 164 -7.48 14.09 -14.89
CA ARG A 164 -7.96 14.86 -13.73
C ARG A 164 -8.30 16.31 -14.07
N ASP A 165 -7.61 16.89 -15.04
CA ASP A 165 -7.79 18.28 -15.47
C ASP A 165 -9.13 18.53 -16.20
N SER A 166 -9.53 17.58 -17.04
CA SER A 166 -10.61 17.76 -18.02
C SER A 166 -11.73 16.73 -17.87
N GLY A 167 -11.52 15.65 -17.12
CA GLY A 167 -12.46 14.53 -17.01
C GLY A 167 -12.59 13.69 -18.29
N LEU A 168 -11.86 14.03 -19.35
CA LEU A 168 -11.92 13.31 -20.62
C LEU A 168 -11.21 11.96 -20.50
N LEU A 169 -11.76 10.95 -21.17
CA LEU A 169 -11.12 9.65 -21.27
C LEU A 169 -9.84 9.75 -22.11
N LYS A 170 -8.68 9.45 -21.52
CA LYS A 170 -7.38 9.53 -22.21
C LYS A 170 -6.99 8.19 -22.84
N PHE A 171 -7.13 7.11 -22.10
CA PHE A 171 -6.79 5.77 -22.60
C PHE A 171 -7.51 4.66 -21.82
N ARG A 172 -7.37 3.44 -22.34
CA ARG A 172 -7.94 2.21 -21.79
C ARG A 172 -6.87 1.12 -21.71
N ILE A 173 -6.87 0.33 -20.64
CA ILE A 173 -6.04 -0.87 -20.52
C ILE A 173 -6.93 -2.11 -20.61
N TYR A 174 -6.56 -3.03 -21.50
CA TYR A 174 -7.25 -4.31 -21.70
C TYR A 174 -6.47 -5.43 -21.03
N ALA A 175 -6.79 -5.73 -19.77
CA ALA A 175 -6.03 -6.68 -18.96
C ALA A 175 -6.38 -8.17 -19.21
N GLY A 176 -7.40 -8.49 -20.01
CA GLY A 176 -7.85 -9.89 -20.21
C GLY A 176 -8.52 -10.23 -21.55
N VAL A 177 -8.64 -9.30 -22.50
CA VAL A 177 -9.54 -9.49 -23.67
C VAL A 177 -8.82 -9.99 -24.93
N GLN A 178 -7.49 -9.92 -25.00
CA GLN A 178 -6.78 -10.24 -26.26
C GLN A 178 -6.66 -11.75 -26.55
N ASN A 179 -6.73 -12.63 -25.55
CA ASN A 179 -6.58 -14.08 -25.77
C ASN A 179 -7.87 -14.83 -26.15
N GLN A 180 -9.06 -14.22 -26.02
CA GLN A 180 -10.31 -14.91 -26.37
C GLN A 180 -10.69 -14.74 -27.85
N GLN A 181 -10.36 -13.60 -28.47
CA GLN A 181 -10.65 -13.37 -29.89
C GLN A 181 -9.67 -14.06 -30.84
N ALA A 182 -8.46 -14.41 -30.38
CA ALA A 182 -7.51 -15.17 -31.18
C ALA A 182 -7.88 -16.67 -31.32
N ASN A 183 -8.67 -17.21 -30.38
CA ASN A 183 -9.06 -18.63 -30.37
C ASN A 183 -10.44 -18.91 -30.98
N SER A 184 -11.24 -17.89 -31.30
CA SER A 184 -12.54 -18.07 -31.96
C SER A 184 -12.47 -18.09 -33.49
N GLY A 185 -11.27 -17.90 -34.08
CA GLY A 185 -11.03 -17.96 -35.54
C GLY A 185 -10.53 -19.30 -36.08
N ARG A 186 -10.47 -20.35 -35.24
CA ARG A 186 -10.13 -21.73 -35.67
C ARG A 186 -11.24 -22.69 -35.26
N ARG A 187 -12.36 -22.67 -35.98
CA ARG A 187 -13.28 -23.80 -36.12
C ARG A 187 -14.01 -23.68 -37.45
#